data_AF-A0A2N8Q243-F1
#
_entry.id   AF-A0A2N8Q243-F1
#
_cell.length_a   1.000
_cell.length_b   1.000
_cell.length_c   1.000
_cell.angle_alpha   90.00
_cell.angle_beta   90.00
_cell.angle_gamma   90.00
#
_symmetry.space_group_name_H-M   'P 1'
#
loop_
_entity.id
_entity.type
_entity.pdbx_description
1 polymer ?
#
loop_
_entity_poly.entity_id
_entity_poly.type
_entity_poly.pdbx_seq_one_letter_code
_entity_poly.pdbx_strand_id
1 'polypeptide(L)'
;MTTLADISLNHVVQISEMPLENDLKHRLQDLGMIVGSKVAVVNHSGDNGIILLHNTRLALSQSLLKQILVKELTEDQETWVSLDQLNAGEEGVVVNVHGSGSIKRRLMDMGLTKGTAVKVVKLAPLGDPIELRVRGYELSLRKSESEMVVVSKEVE
;
A
#
# COMPACT_ATOMS: atom_id res chain seq x y z
N MET A 1 -16.77 2.98 -0.59
CA MET A 1 -16.57 1.67 -1.22
C MET A 1 -16.86 1.82 -2.70
N THR A 2 -16.01 1.29 -3.57
CA THR A 2 -16.09 1.48 -5.02
C THR A 2 -16.61 0.20 -5.66
N THR A 3 -17.51 0.30 -6.64
CA THR A 3 -18.04 -0.88 -7.35
C THR A 3 -17.38 -1.03 -8.71
N LEU A 4 -17.50 -2.20 -9.36
CA LEU A 4 -17.03 -2.37 -10.75
C LEU A 4 -17.70 -1.39 -11.73
N ALA A 5 -18.89 -0.88 -11.42
CA ALA A 5 -19.57 0.10 -12.25
C ALA A 5 -18.95 1.51 -12.20
N ASP A 6 -18.20 1.81 -11.13
CA ASP A 6 -17.60 3.13 -10.89
C ASP A 6 -16.14 3.22 -11.37
N ILE A 7 -15.57 2.11 -11.85
CA ILE A 7 -14.16 2.01 -12.26
C ILE A 7 -13.96 2.54 -13.68
N SER A 8 -12.92 3.35 -13.86
CA SER A 8 -12.47 3.79 -15.17
C SER A 8 -12.08 2.61 -16.06
N LEU A 9 -12.47 2.67 -17.33
CA LEU A 9 -12.15 1.64 -18.32
C LEU A 9 -10.64 1.33 -18.37
N ASN A 10 -10.31 0.07 -18.62
CA ASN A 10 -8.96 -0.49 -18.68
C ASN A 10 -8.14 -0.36 -17.39
N HIS A 11 -8.77 -0.03 -16.26
CA HIS A 11 -8.11 -0.05 -14.96
C HIS A 11 -8.24 -1.43 -14.30
N VAL A 12 -7.14 -1.94 -13.73
CA VAL A 12 -7.12 -3.23 -13.03
C VAL A 12 -7.41 -2.98 -11.56
N VAL A 13 -8.40 -3.68 -11.03
CA VAL A 13 -8.84 -3.60 -9.64
C VAL A 13 -8.90 -4.98 -9.02
N GLN A 14 -8.93 -5.04 -7.69
CA GLN A 14 -9.05 -6.28 -6.95
C GLN A 14 -10.44 -6.41 -6.33
N ILE A 15 -11.08 -7.56 -6.50
CA ILE A 15 -12.37 -7.85 -5.88
C ILE A 15 -12.18 -7.92 -4.37
N SER A 16 -12.88 -7.07 -3.63
CA SER A 16 -12.84 -7.04 -2.17
C SER A 16 -14.00 -7.82 -1.56
N GLU A 17 -15.19 -7.73 -2.16
CA GLU A 17 -16.38 -8.41 -1.65
C GLU A 17 -17.41 -8.64 -2.76
N MET A 18 -18.21 -9.71 -2.61
CA MET A 18 -19.29 -10.08 -3.53
C MET A 18 -20.56 -10.42 -2.73
N PRO A 19 -21.34 -9.41 -2.30
CA PRO A 19 -22.64 -9.58 -1.65
C PRO A 19 -23.71 -10.06 -2.66
N LEU A 20 -23.51 -11.27 -3.20
CA LEU A 20 -24.40 -11.94 -4.14
C LEU A 20 -25.10 -13.13 -3.48
N GLU A 21 -26.23 -13.56 -4.03
CA GLU A 21 -26.88 -14.81 -3.63
C GLU A 21 -25.94 -16.01 -3.79
N ASN A 22 -26.05 -17.00 -2.89
CA ASN A 22 -25.12 -18.14 -2.79
C ASN A 22 -24.98 -18.90 -4.12
N ASP A 23 -26.07 -19.17 -4.83
CA ASP A 23 -26.03 -19.90 -6.11
C ASP A 23 -25.25 -19.14 -7.18
N LEU A 24 -25.46 -17.83 -7.29
CA LEU A 24 -24.77 -17.00 -8.27
C LEU A 24 -23.30 -16.81 -7.90
N LYS A 25 -23.01 -16.65 -6.61
CA LYS A 25 -21.65 -16.57 -6.08
C LYS A 25 -20.85 -17.82 -6.47
N HIS A 26 -21.37 -19.01 -6.23
CA HIS A 26 -20.68 -20.25 -6.60
C HIS A 26 -20.37 -20.34 -8.10
N ARG A 27 -21.34 -19.99 -8.98
CA ARG A 27 -21.11 -19.98 -10.43
C ARG A 27 -20.00 -19.02 -10.86
N LEU A 28 -19.91 -17.86 -10.21
CA LEU A 28 -18.86 -16.88 -10.49
C LEU A 28 -17.50 -17.34 -9.96
N GLN A 29 -17.48 -18.00 -8.80
CA GLN A 29 -16.26 -18.61 -8.25
C GLN A 29 -15.73 -19.72 -9.16
N ASP A 30 -16.60 -20.56 -9.75
CA ASP A 30 -16.22 -21.59 -10.73
C ASP A 30 -15.60 -21.00 -12.00
N LEU A 31 -16.00 -19.78 -12.38
CA LEU A 31 -15.40 -19.02 -13.48
C LEU A 31 -14.08 -18.32 -13.07
N GLY A 32 -13.64 -18.50 -11.83
CA GLY A 32 -12.41 -17.90 -11.28
C GLY A 32 -12.58 -16.51 -10.71
N MET A 33 -13.82 -16.02 -10.54
CA MET A 33 -14.12 -14.73 -9.94
C MET A 33 -14.34 -14.92 -8.43
N ILE A 34 -13.24 -14.84 -7.68
CA ILE A 34 -13.23 -14.98 -6.22
C ILE A 34 -12.81 -13.65 -5.57
N VAL A 35 -13.05 -13.54 -4.26
CA VAL A 35 -12.50 -12.42 -3.47
C VAL A 35 -10.96 -12.47 -3.56
N GLY A 36 -10.35 -11.35 -3.90
CA GLY A 36 -8.92 -11.21 -4.15
C GLY A 36 -8.50 -11.34 -5.62
N SER A 37 -9.40 -11.77 -6.52
CA SER A 37 -9.10 -11.82 -7.96
C SER A 37 -8.89 -10.42 -8.54
N LYS A 38 -7.93 -10.30 -9.45
CA LYS A 38 -7.70 -9.09 -10.26
C LYS A 38 -8.63 -9.11 -11.46
N VAL A 39 -9.35 -8.02 -11.67
CA VAL A 39 -10.29 -7.84 -12.77
C VAL A 39 -10.09 -6.46 -13.39
N ALA A 40 -10.29 -6.35 -14.69
CA ALA A 40 -10.27 -5.07 -15.40
C ALA A 40 -11.59 -4.82 -16.10
N VAL A 41 -12.12 -3.61 -16.01
CA VAL A 41 -13.35 -3.25 -16.73
C VAL A 41 -12.97 -2.82 -18.15
N VAL A 42 -13.36 -3.61 -19.15
CA VAL A 42 -13.04 -3.32 -20.56
C VAL A 42 -14.08 -2.39 -21.17
N ASN A 43 -15.33 -2.56 -20.78
CA ASN A 43 -16.45 -1.74 -21.25
C ASN A 43 -17.57 -1.79 -20.20
N HIS A 44 -18.31 -0.70 -20.01
CA HIS A 44 -19.53 -0.69 -19.20
C HIS A 44 -20.65 0.19 -19.81
N SER A 45 -20.70 0.28 -21.15
CA SER A 45 -21.70 1.08 -21.86
C SER A 45 -23.06 0.38 -21.98
N GLY A 46 -24.11 1.01 -21.44
CA GLY A 46 -25.50 0.55 -21.53
C GLY A 46 -25.92 -0.31 -20.33
N ASP A 47 -26.72 -1.36 -20.60
CA ASP A 47 -27.25 -2.27 -19.57
C ASP A 47 -26.27 -3.40 -19.17
N ASN A 48 -25.19 -3.57 -19.93
CA ASN A 48 -24.20 -4.63 -19.73
C ASN A 48 -22.77 -4.06 -19.75
N GLY A 49 -21.88 -4.66 -18.97
CA GLY A 49 -20.45 -4.40 -19.04
C GLY A 49 -19.65 -5.67 -19.28
N ILE A 50 -18.46 -5.49 -19.84
CA ILE A 50 -17.49 -6.55 -20.10
C ILE A 50 -16.33 -6.34 -19.14
N ILE A 51 -16.08 -7.35 -18.32
CA ILE A 51 -14.89 -7.43 -17.48
C ILE A 51 -13.90 -8.44 -18.05
N LEU A 52 -12.62 -8.24 -17.76
CA LEU A 52 -11.54 -9.15 -18.07
C LEU A 52 -11.05 -9.81 -16.78
N LEU A 53 -11.05 -11.13 -16.74
CA LEU A 53 -10.64 -11.96 -15.61
C LEU A 53 -9.75 -13.10 -16.13
N HIS A 54 -8.48 -13.17 -15.71
CA HIS A 54 -7.53 -14.22 -16.13
C HIS A 54 -7.54 -14.48 -17.66
N ASN A 55 -7.58 -13.42 -18.47
CA ASN A 55 -7.66 -13.48 -19.95
C ASN A 55 -9.04 -13.94 -20.52
N THR A 56 -10.05 -14.10 -19.69
CA THR A 56 -11.44 -14.37 -20.08
C THR A 56 -12.26 -13.08 -20.04
N ARG A 57 -13.01 -12.80 -21.10
CA ARG A 57 -13.96 -11.69 -21.14
C ARG A 57 -15.32 -12.17 -20.66
N LEU A 58 -15.80 -11.65 -19.53
CA LEU A 58 -17.09 -11.98 -18.97
C LEU A 58 -18.05 -10.80 -19.17
N ALA A 59 -19.22 -11.08 -19.75
CA ALA A 59 -20.31 -10.12 -19.82
C ALA A 59 -21.15 -10.21 -18.54
N LEU A 60 -21.30 -9.08 -17.86
CA LEU A 60 -22.11 -8.95 -16.65
C LEU A 60 -23.15 -7.84 -16.84
N SER A 61 -24.32 -8.01 -16.24
CA SER A 61 -25.35 -6.97 -16.22
C SER A 61 -24.95 -5.83 -15.29
N GLN A 62 -25.53 -4.65 -15.51
CA GLN A 62 -25.28 -3.47 -14.67
C GLN A 62 -25.60 -3.73 -13.19
N SER A 63 -26.64 -4.51 -12.89
CA SER A 63 -27.00 -4.89 -11.52
C SER A 63 -25.90 -5.68 -10.82
N LEU A 64 -25.21 -6.56 -11.55
CA LEU A 64 -24.09 -7.34 -11.00
C LEU A 64 -22.85 -6.48 -10.79
N LEU A 65 -22.54 -5.58 -11.73
CA LEU A 65 -21.40 -4.67 -11.60
C LEU A 65 -21.51 -3.75 -10.38
N LYS A 66 -22.73 -3.31 -10.03
CA LYS A 66 -23.01 -2.48 -8.84
C LYS A 66 -22.91 -3.24 -7.52
N GLN A 67 -23.08 -4.57 -7.54
CA GLN A 67 -23.01 -5.40 -6.33
C GLN A 67 -21.57 -5.85 -6.03
N ILE A 68 -20.71 -5.94 -7.04
CA ILE A 68 -19.32 -6.38 -6.85
C ILE A 68 -18.47 -5.20 -6.36
N LEU A 69 -17.99 -5.32 -5.12
CA LEU A 69 -17.14 -4.34 -4.48
C LEU A 69 -15.68 -4.60 -4.83
N VAL A 70 -14.97 -3.54 -5.18
CA VAL A 70 -13.57 -3.59 -5.58
C VAL A 70 -12.76 -2.57 -4.79
N LYS A 71 -11.47 -2.86 -4.70
CA LYS A 71 -10.45 -1.93 -4.25
C LYS A 71 -9.52 -1.70 -5.43
N GLU A 72 -9.09 -0.46 -5.63
CA GLU A 72 -8.01 -0.21 -6.56
C GLU A 72 -6.81 -1.05 -6.14
N LEU A 73 -6.14 -1.66 -7.11
CA LEU A 73 -4.80 -2.16 -6.90
C LEU A 73 -3.90 -0.94 -6.82
N THR A 74 -3.96 -0.22 -5.70
CA THR A 74 -2.70 0.25 -5.14
C THR A 74 -1.90 -1.03 -4.94
N GLU A 75 -0.95 -1.28 -5.85
CA GLU A 75 0.28 -2.01 -5.47
C GLU A 75 0.58 -1.60 -4.04
N ASP A 76 0.85 -2.52 -3.13
CA ASP A 76 1.25 -2.21 -1.76
C ASP A 76 2.26 -1.06 -1.81
N GLN A 77 1.79 0.18 -1.67
CA GLN A 77 2.62 1.33 -1.94
C GLN A 77 3.34 1.52 -0.61
N GLU A 78 4.38 0.72 -0.42
CA GLU A 78 5.50 1.07 0.42
C GLU A 78 5.90 2.47 -0.01
N THR A 79 5.33 3.46 0.67
CA THR A 79 5.60 4.84 0.35
C THR A 79 6.94 5.12 1.00
N TRP A 80 7.95 5.31 0.16
CA TRP A 80 9.29 5.61 0.64
C TRP A 80 9.36 7.09 0.98
N VAL A 81 9.62 7.36 2.25
CA VAL A 81 9.79 8.72 2.78
C VAL A 81 11.14 8.81 3.47
N SER A 82 11.64 10.03 3.69
CA SER A 82 12.76 10.21 4.61
C SER A 82 12.28 10.05 6.04
N LEU A 83 13.16 9.58 6.91
CA LEU A 83 12.86 9.29 8.32
C LEU A 83 12.38 10.54 9.08
N ASP A 84 12.78 11.75 8.67
CA ASP A 84 12.32 13.01 9.27
C ASP A 84 10.86 13.35 8.96
N GLN A 85 10.27 12.71 7.96
CA GLN A 85 8.85 12.87 7.60
C GLN A 85 7.93 11.96 8.43
N LEU A 86 8.48 11.06 9.25
CA LEU A 86 7.68 10.26 10.15
C LEU A 86 7.24 11.08 11.37
N ASN A 87 5.95 10.98 11.71
CA ASN A 87 5.39 11.60 12.90
C ASN A 87 5.68 10.78 14.16
N ALA A 88 5.59 11.42 15.32
CA ALA A 88 5.70 10.71 16.60
C ALA A 88 4.65 9.58 16.69
N GLY A 89 5.10 8.36 16.95
CA GLY A 89 4.29 7.16 16.98
C GLY A 89 4.33 6.33 15.70
N GLU A 90 4.75 6.90 14.57
CA GLU A 90 4.86 6.18 13.29
C GLU A 90 6.07 5.24 13.25
N GLU A 91 5.93 4.19 12.45
CA GLU A 91 6.93 3.14 12.25
C GLU A 91 7.28 3.02 10.77
N GLY A 92 8.49 2.56 10.48
CA GLY A 92 8.93 2.25 9.14
C GLY A 92 10.12 1.31 9.10
N VAL A 93 10.42 0.80 7.92
CA VAL A 93 11.56 -0.09 7.69
C VAL A 93 12.60 0.64 6.85
N VAL A 94 13.85 0.67 7.31
CA VAL A 94 14.94 1.32 6.58
C VAL A 94 15.14 0.64 5.23
N VAL A 95 14.97 1.38 4.14
CA VAL A 95 15.18 0.93 2.75
C VAL A 95 16.58 1.31 2.29
N ASN A 96 17.03 2.52 2.63
CA ASN A 96 18.32 3.05 2.20
C ASN A 96 18.88 4.08 3.18
N VAL A 97 20.21 4.26 3.15
CA VAL A 97 20.89 5.34 3.87
C VAL A 97 21.82 6.07 2.90
N HIS A 98 21.47 7.32 2.64
CA HIS A 98 22.22 8.28 1.84
C HIS A 98 23.35 8.93 2.65
N GLY A 99 24.15 9.76 1.99
CA GLY A 99 25.36 10.37 2.56
C GLY A 99 26.65 9.67 2.13
N SER A 100 27.77 10.36 2.33
CA SER A 100 29.11 9.93 1.92
C SER A 100 30.06 9.87 3.11
N GLY A 101 31.08 9.02 3.01
CA GLY A 101 32.18 8.96 3.97
C GLY A 101 31.76 8.53 5.38
N SER A 102 32.21 9.28 6.38
CA SER A 102 32.09 8.92 7.81
C SER A 102 30.66 8.92 8.33
N ILE A 103 29.78 9.78 7.80
CA ILE A 103 28.43 9.95 8.35
C ILE A 103 27.55 8.74 8.05
N LYS A 104 27.57 8.24 6.82
CA LYS A 104 26.84 7.03 6.42
C LYS A 104 27.29 5.81 7.23
N ARG A 105 28.61 5.67 7.42
CA ARG A 105 29.18 4.59 8.23
C ARG A 105 28.72 4.68 9.70
N ARG A 106 28.77 5.87 10.28
CA ARG A 106 28.27 6.11 11.65
C ARG A 106 26.79 5.77 11.80
N LEU A 107 25.93 6.17 10.85
CA LEU A 107 24.49 5.83 10.90
C LEU A 107 24.27 4.31 10.84
N MET A 108 25.02 3.61 9.99
CA MET A 108 24.97 2.14 9.92
C MET A 108 25.48 1.48 11.20
N ASP A 109 26.59 1.97 11.77
CA ASP A 109 27.14 1.50 13.05
C ASP A 109 26.16 1.74 14.21
N MET A 110 25.34 2.81 14.12
CA MET A 110 24.22 3.12 15.02
C MET A 110 22.96 2.29 14.75
N GLY A 111 23.03 1.26 13.89
CA GLY A 111 21.96 0.29 13.68
C GLY A 111 20.97 0.64 12.57
N LEU A 112 21.12 1.79 11.88
CA LEU A 112 20.27 2.20 10.76
C LEU A 112 20.73 1.51 9.47
N THR A 113 20.40 0.24 9.37
CA THR A 113 20.76 -0.61 8.22
C THR A 113 19.53 -1.06 7.46
N LYS A 114 19.67 -1.36 6.16
CA LYS A 114 18.54 -1.85 5.34
C LYS A 114 17.82 -3.02 6.02
N GLY A 115 16.49 -2.98 6.04
CA GLY A 115 15.63 -3.96 6.70
C GLY A 115 15.45 -3.75 8.20
N THR A 116 16.01 -2.68 8.78
CA THR A 116 15.85 -2.41 10.21
C THR A 116 14.54 -1.65 10.45
N ALA A 117 13.69 -2.19 11.33
CA ALA A 117 12.51 -1.49 11.81
C ALA A 117 12.91 -0.34 12.74
N VAL A 118 12.28 0.82 12.53
CA VAL A 118 12.45 2.03 13.33
C VAL A 118 11.09 2.59 13.71
N LYS A 119 10.98 3.13 14.92
CA LYS A 119 9.78 3.81 15.41
C LYS A 119 10.14 5.21 15.88
N VAL A 120 9.44 6.24 15.44
CA VAL A 120 9.61 7.58 16.01
C VAL A 120 8.96 7.62 17.38
N VAL A 121 9.76 7.81 18.43
CA VAL A 121 9.29 7.90 19.81
C VAL A 121 8.80 9.32 20.09
N LYS A 122 9.60 10.32 19.74
CA LYS A 122 9.26 11.72 19.93
C LYS A 122 10.03 12.64 18.99
N LEU A 123 9.40 13.77 18.68
CA LEU A 123 10.03 14.89 17.98
C LEU A 123 10.31 15.99 19.00
N ALA A 124 11.47 16.64 18.92
CA ALA A 124 11.74 17.83 19.71
C ALA A 124 10.77 18.98 19.34
N PRO A 125 10.56 19.99 20.22
CA PRO A 125 9.58 21.07 19.98
C PRO A 125 9.76 21.84 18.66
N LEU A 126 10.98 21.89 18.12
CA LEU A 126 11.31 22.54 16.85
C LEU A 126 11.58 21.53 15.71
N GLY A 127 11.29 20.25 15.91
CA GLY A 127 11.50 19.18 14.93
C GLY A 127 12.94 18.63 14.87
N ASP A 128 13.86 19.09 15.71
CA ASP A 128 15.25 18.61 15.80
C ASP A 128 15.72 18.61 17.27
N PRO A 129 16.29 17.51 17.82
CA PRO A 129 16.47 16.20 17.19
C PRO A 129 15.20 15.35 17.14
N ILE A 130 15.27 14.26 16.38
CA ILE A 130 14.27 13.20 16.30
C ILE A 130 14.73 12.02 17.15
N GLU A 131 13.87 11.56 18.05
CA GLU A 131 14.13 10.36 18.84
C GLU A 131 13.37 9.17 18.27
N LEU A 132 14.11 8.09 18.06
CA LEU A 132 13.59 6.86 17.49
C LEU A 132 14.02 5.64 18.29
N ARG A 133 13.22 4.58 18.22
CA ARG A 133 13.58 3.26 18.73
C ARG A 133 14.08 2.41 17.58
N VAL A 134 15.28 1.87 17.73
CA VAL A 134 15.94 0.99 16.76
C VAL A 134 16.58 -0.16 17.53
N ARG A 135 16.36 -1.40 17.08
CA ARG A 135 16.95 -2.62 17.70
C ARG A 135 16.81 -2.69 19.23
N GLY A 136 15.70 -2.19 19.77
CA GLY A 136 15.38 -2.25 21.20
C GLY A 136 16.01 -1.16 22.08
N TYR A 137 16.69 -0.15 21.50
CA TYR A 137 17.17 1.02 22.23
C TYR A 137 16.71 2.33 21.59
N GLU A 138 16.80 3.42 22.35
CA GLU A 138 16.45 4.76 21.89
C GLU A 138 17.67 5.49 21.35
N LEU A 139 17.49 6.13 20.19
CA LEU A 139 18.51 6.83 19.44
C LEU A 139 18.00 8.24 19.12
N SER A 140 18.78 9.26 19.47
CA SER A 140 18.53 10.62 19.02
C SER A 140 19.36 10.90 17.77
N LEU A 141 18.70 11.26 16.68
CA LEU A 141 19.32 11.71 15.45
C LEU A 141 19.00 13.18 15.21
N ARG A 142 19.96 13.92 14.66
CA ARG A 142 19.63 15.23 14.11
C ARG A 142 18.68 15.08 12.93
N LYS A 143 17.88 16.10 12.66
CA LYS A 143 17.00 16.15 11.50
C LYS A 143 17.79 15.95 10.20
N SER A 144 18.94 16.61 10.05
CA SER A 144 19.82 16.44 8.90
C SER A 144 20.39 15.02 8.75
N GLU A 145 20.53 14.28 9.85
CA GLU A 145 20.92 12.86 9.82
C GLU A 145 19.74 11.97 9.41
N SER A 146 18.54 12.31 9.87
CA SER A 146 17.30 11.58 9.58
C SER A 146 16.84 11.78 8.13
N GLU A 147 17.04 12.96 7.54
CA GLU A 147 16.79 13.26 6.12
C GLU A 147 17.57 12.32 5.18
N MET A 148 18.71 11.77 5.62
CA MET A 148 19.52 10.83 4.85
C MET A 148 19.02 9.38 4.93
N VAL A 149 18.11 9.05 5.84
CA VAL A 149 17.59 7.69 6.01
C VAL A 149 16.25 7.57 5.32
N VAL A 150 16.14 6.67 4.35
CA VAL A 150 14.88 6.39 3.64
C VAL A 150 14.22 5.18 4.28
N VAL A 151 12.93 5.30 4.56
CA VAL A 151 12.10 4.26 5.17
C VAL A 151 10.87 3.99 4.32
N SER A 152 10.44 2.73 4.24
CA SER A 152 9.10 2.38 3.80
C SER A 152 8.18 2.44 5.01
N LYS A 153 7.05 3.13 4.85
CA LYS A 153 5.95 3.06 5.82
C LYS A 153 4.78 2.30 5.20
N GLU A 154 4.17 1.43 6.00
CA GLU A 154 2.86 0.89 5.68
C GLU A 154 1.84 2.00 5.96
N VAL A 155 1.04 2.33 4.95
CA VAL A 155 -0.07 3.27 5.12
C VAL A 155 -1.25 2.45 5.64
N GLU A 156 -1.55 2.58 6.93
CA GLU A 156 -2.76 2.02 7.55
C GLU A 156 -4.03 2.73 7.05
#